data_AF-A0A7I8WBX2-F1
#
_entry.id   AF-A0A7I8WBX2-F1
#
_cell.length_a   1.000
_cell.length_b   1.000
_cell.length_c   1.000
_cell.angle_alpha   90.00
_cell.angle_beta   90.00
_cell.angle_gamma   90.00
#
_symmetry.space_group_name_H-M   'P 1'
#
loop_
_entity.id
_entity.type
_entity.pdbx_description
1 polymer ?
#
loop_
_entity_poly.entity_id
_entity_poly.type
_entity_poly.pdbx_seq_one_letter_code
_entity_poly.pdbx_strand_id
1 'polypeptide(L)'
;MCEHNSSKYQSLASKNYTILEKDGAIFLRYKQENSKLVLVQLECGKTEEFKINDHPTDDKYAFSLFGPTLCAKKSEDKNTGISFGSVLCILFFIGVIIYLIGGFCFKRFITGAQGIEQIPNVEFWKTVPGLMKKSIDEQPGLP
;
A
#
# COMPACT_ATOMS: atom_id res chain seq x y z
N MET A 1 -27.97 14.28 -14.11
CA MET A 1 -27.69 14.24 -15.57
C MET A 1 -28.97 14.63 -16.29
N CYS A 2 -28.91 15.61 -17.19
CA CYS A 2 -30.08 16.10 -17.94
C CYS A 2 -29.91 15.74 -19.41
N GLU A 3 -30.93 15.18 -20.02
CA GLU A 3 -30.96 14.99 -21.47
C GLU A 3 -31.41 16.31 -22.12
N HIS A 4 -30.70 16.73 -23.18
CA HIS A 4 -31.07 17.91 -23.96
C HIS A 4 -31.91 17.46 -25.17
N ASN A 5 -33.22 17.52 -25.03
CA ASN A 5 -34.14 17.46 -26.16
C ASN A 5 -34.73 18.86 -26.37
N SER A 6 -34.79 19.31 -27.63
CA SER A 6 -34.76 20.70 -28.10
C SER A 6 -35.94 21.62 -27.70
N SER A 7 -36.67 21.33 -26.62
CA SER A 7 -37.61 22.24 -25.95
C SER A 7 -37.90 21.86 -24.47
N LYS A 8 -37.22 20.89 -23.86
CA LYS A 8 -37.51 20.48 -22.48
C LYS A 8 -36.30 19.85 -21.79
N TYR A 9 -35.88 20.43 -20.67
CA TYR A 9 -34.93 19.79 -19.76
C TYR A 9 -35.66 18.68 -19.01
N GLN A 10 -35.31 17.41 -19.28
CA GLN A 10 -35.81 16.29 -18.50
C GLN A 10 -34.69 15.75 -17.61
N SER A 11 -34.91 15.74 -16.30
CA SER A 11 -34.02 15.10 -15.36
C SER A 11 -34.16 13.57 -15.50
N LEU A 12 -33.06 12.90 -15.81
CA LEU A 12 -33.03 11.44 -15.95
C LEU A 12 -32.99 10.71 -14.60
N ALA A 13 -32.67 11.44 -13.52
CA ALA A 13 -32.49 10.87 -12.18
C ALA A 13 -33.11 11.76 -11.10
N SER A 14 -33.73 11.12 -10.11
CA SER A 14 -34.17 11.75 -8.85
C SER A 14 -32.98 11.94 -7.90
N LYS A 15 -33.11 12.82 -6.89
CA LYS A 15 -32.11 12.98 -5.82
C LYS A 15 -31.93 11.70 -5.00
N ASN A 16 -32.95 10.84 -4.97
CA ASN A 16 -32.93 9.57 -4.26
C ASN A 16 -32.33 8.46 -5.13
N TYR A 17 -31.34 7.77 -4.59
CA TYR A 17 -30.70 6.62 -5.21
C TYR A 17 -30.57 5.47 -4.21
N THR A 18 -30.48 4.25 -4.72
CA THR A 18 -30.12 3.08 -3.92
C THR A 18 -28.80 2.51 -4.42
N ILE A 19 -27.92 2.13 -3.51
CA ILE A 19 -26.66 1.46 -3.85
C ILE A 19 -26.96 -0.03 -4.04
N LEU A 20 -26.50 -0.59 -5.16
CA LEU A 20 -26.54 -2.03 -5.43
C LEU A 20 -25.11 -2.52 -5.59
N GLU A 21 -24.76 -3.61 -4.92
CA GLU A 21 -23.50 -4.31 -5.12
C GLU A 21 -23.80 -5.63 -5.81
N LYS A 22 -23.22 -5.83 -7.00
CA LYS A 22 -23.41 -7.05 -7.78
C LYS A 22 -22.09 -7.43 -8.43
N ASP A 23 -21.67 -8.69 -8.24
CA ASP A 23 -20.44 -9.23 -8.83
C ASP A 23 -19.18 -8.37 -8.51
N GLY A 24 -19.16 -7.74 -7.33
CA GLY A 24 -18.07 -6.85 -6.90
C GLY A 24 -18.08 -5.45 -7.55
N ALA A 25 -19.06 -5.15 -8.40
CA ALA A 25 -19.28 -3.83 -8.97
C ALA A 25 -20.36 -3.06 -8.19
N ILE A 26 -20.14 -1.75 -8.03
CA ILE A 26 -21.06 -0.84 -7.35
C ILE A 26 -21.91 -0.13 -8.41
N PHE A 27 -23.23 -0.20 -8.24
CA PHE A 27 -24.19 0.48 -9.10
C PHE A 27 -25.05 1.45 -8.29
N LEU A 28 -25.20 2.66 -8.79
CA LEU A 28 -26.20 3.62 -8.31
C LEU A 28 -27.48 3.42 -9.12
N ARG A 29 -28.54 3.02 -8.44
CA ARG A 29 -29.86 2.83 -9.04
C ARG A 29 -30.75 4.03 -8.76
N TYR A 30 -31.24 4.65 -9.83
CA TYR A 30 -32.24 5.70 -9.79
C TYR A 30 -33.55 5.17 -10.40
N LYS A 31 -34.65 5.33 -9.67
CA LYS A 31 -35.99 4.98 -10.16
C LYS A 31 -36.64 6.24 -10.73
N GLN A 32 -37.02 6.20 -12.01
CA GLN A 32 -37.78 7.28 -12.65
C GLN A 32 -39.29 7.04 -12.51
N GLU A 33 -40.10 8.10 -12.63
CA GLU A 33 -41.56 8.05 -12.52
C GLU A 33 -42.22 7.17 -13.60
N ASN A 34 -41.65 7.13 -14.81
CA ASN A 34 -42.14 6.32 -15.94
C ASN A 34 -41.65 4.85 -15.89
N SER A 35 -41.35 4.31 -14.71
CA SER A 35 -40.81 2.96 -14.48
C SER A 35 -39.45 2.65 -15.12
N LYS A 36 -38.88 3.54 -15.94
CA LYS A 36 -37.52 3.40 -16.47
C LYS A 36 -36.50 3.47 -15.33
N LEU A 37 -35.55 2.52 -15.35
CA LEU A 37 -34.48 2.44 -14.35
C LEU A 37 -33.19 2.98 -14.93
N VAL A 38 -32.53 3.87 -14.18
CA VAL A 38 -31.18 4.34 -14.54
C VAL A 38 -30.18 3.67 -13.61
N LEU A 39 -29.19 2.99 -14.20
CA LEU A 39 -28.10 2.31 -13.51
C LEU A 39 -26.79 3.00 -13.88
N VAL A 40 -26.07 3.48 -12.87
CA VAL A 40 -24.73 4.05 -13.04
C VAL A 40 -23.74 3.11 -12.36
N GLN A 41 -22.94 2.40 -13.15
CA GLN A 41 -21.84 1.57 -12.70
C GLN A 41 -20.63 2.45 -12.39
N LEU A 42 -20.02 2.25 -11.23
CA LEU A 42 -18.79 2.92 -10.81
C LEU A 42 -17.62 2.00 -11.10
N GLU A 43 -16.69 2.47 -11.93
CA GLU A 43 -15.49 1.72 -12.33
C GLU A 43 -14.23 2.50 -11.94
N CYS A 44 -13.21 1.76 -11.52
CA CYS A 44 -11.89 2.33 -11.28
C CYS A 44 -11.25 2.72 -12.61
N GLY A 45 -10.86 3.98 -12.75
CA GLY A 45 -10.19 4.50 -13.94
C GLY A 45 -9.02 5.40 -13.57
N LYS A 46 -8.03 5.51 -14.47
CA LYS A 46 -6.91 6.47 -14.29
C LYS A 46 -7.36 7.92 -14.49
N THR A 47 -8.42 8.10 -15.28
CA THR A 47 -8.97 9.38 -15.70
C THR A 47 -10.48 9.36 -15.46
N GLU A 48 -11.04 10.55 -15.24
CA GLU A 48 -12.49 10.73 -15.14
C GLU A 48 -13.12 10.61 -16.53
N GLU A 49 -13.79 9.50 -16.80
CA GLU A 49 -14.48 9.25 -18.08
C GLU A 49 -15.92 8.81 -17.82
N PHE A 50 -16.83 9.23 -18.68
CA PHE A 50 -18.23 8.81 -18.63
C PHE A 50 -18.58 8.10 -19.94
N LYS A 51 -18.99 6.83 -19.84
CA LYS A 51 -19.38 6.01 -20.99
C LYS A 51 -20.86 5.67 -20.90
N ILE A 52 -21.56 5.86 -22.01
CA ILE A 52 -22.93 5.42 -22.17
C ILE A 52 -22.86 3.98 -22.68
N ASN A 53 -23.45 3.03 -21.95
CA ASN A 53 -23.55 1.68 -22.47
C ASN A 53 -24.66 1.70 -23.51
N ASP A 54 -24.26 1.60 -24.78
CA ASP A 54 -25.10 1.83 -25.97
C ASP A 54 -26.16 0.74 -26.20
N HIS A 55 -26.42 -0.09 -25.19
CA HIS A 55 -27.48 -1.09 -25.18
C HIS A 55 -28.60 -0.71 -24.20
N PRO A 56 -29.40 0.33 -24.52
CA PRO A 56 -30.63 0.58 -23.80
C PRO A 56 -31.60 -0.57 -24.11
N THR A 57 -31.70 -1.55 -23.22
CA THR A 57 -32.94 -2.33 -23.12
C THR A 57 -34.07 -1.36 -22.79
N ASP A 58 -35.26 -1.58 -23.37
CA ASP A 58 -36.42 -0.65 -23.34
C ASP A 58 -36.77 -0.11 -21.93
N ASP A 59 -36.41 -0.88 -20.89
CA ASP A 59 -36.71 -0.58 -19.48
C ASP A 59 -35.54 0.02 -18.66
N LYS A 60 -34.31 0.09 -19.19
CA LYS A 60 -33.12 0.48 -18.42
C LYS A 60 -32.07 1.26 -19.21
N TYR A 61 -31.58 2.36 -18.63
CA TYR A 61 -30.39 3.06 -19.09
C TYR A 61 -29.20 2.69 -18.22
N ALA A 62 -28.09 2.26 -18.84
CA ALA A 62 -26.86 1.91 -18.15
C ALA A 62 -25.74 2.87 -18.53
N PHE A 63 -25.04 3.38 -17.53
CA PHE A 63 -23.90 4.28 -17.67
C PHE A 63 -22.72 3.74 -16.88
N SER A 64 -21.50 3.86 -17.39
CA SER A 64 -20.27 3.55 -16.67
C SER A 64 -19.50 4.83 -16.40
N LEU A 65 -19.21 5.09 -15.12
CA LEU A 65 -18.43 6.24 -14.68
C LEU A 65 -17.08 5.76 -14.17
N PHE A 66 -16.02 6.24 -14.79
CA PHE A 66 -14.64 5.96 -14.46
C PHE A 66 -14.07 7.11 -13.67
N GLY A 67 -13.29 6.82 -12.63
CA GLY A 67 -12.56 7.86 -11.92
C GLY A 67 -11.46 7.31 -11.01
N PRO A 68 -10.39 8.09 -10.78
CA PRO A 68 -9.31 7.68 -9.89
C PRO A 68 -9.75 7.62 -8.42
N THR A 69 -10.79 8.37 -8.06
CA THR A 69 -11.41 8.38 -6.73
C THR A 69 -12.38 7.22 -6.50
N LEU A 70 -12.82 6.55 -7.58
CA LEU A 70 -13.73 5.40 -7.55
C LEU A 70 -13.03 4.07 -7.46
N CYS A 71 -11.74 4.04 -7.80
CA CYS A 71 -10.89 3.00 -7.29
C CYS A 71 -11.14 2.97 -5.79
N ALA A 72 -11.51 1.79 -5.27
CA ALA A 72 -11.34 1.57 -3.87
C ALA A 72 -9.96 2.17 -3.59
N LYS A 73 -9.90 3.17 -2.72
CA LYS A 73 -8.76 3.20 -1.84
C LYS A 73 -8.83 1.79 -1.28
N LYS A 74 -8.07 0.87 -1.91
CA LYS A 74 -7.13 0.10 -1.15
C LYS A 74 -6.77 1.14 -0.11
N SER A 75 -7.22 0.91 1.11
CA SER A 75 -6.19 0.84 2.11
C SER A 75 -4.97 0.30 1.33
N GLU A 76 -4.11 1.22 0.85
CA GLU A 76 -2.78 1.26 1.40
C GLU A 76 -3.01 0.68 2.76
N ASP A 77 -2.83 -0.64 2.81
CA ASP A 77 -2.74 -1.34 4.03
C ASP A 77 -1.56 -0.59 4.60
N LYS A 78 -1.90 0.46 5.34
CA LYS A 78 -1.06 1.11 6.31
C LYS A 78 -0.97 0.12 7.46
N ASN A 79 -0.74 -1.17 7.16
CA ASN A 79 0.51 -1.82 7.46
C ASN A 79 1.74 -0.96 7.04
N THR A 80 1.76 0.32 7.46
CA THR A 80 2.93 0.98 8.02
C THR A 80 3.28 0.32 9.36
N GLY A 81 3.04 -1.00 9.47
CA GLY A 81 3.57 -1.85 10.49
C GLY A 81 5.01 -2.10 10.11
N ILE A 82 5.89 -1.91 11.08
CA ILE A 82 7.32 -2.14 10.96
C ILE A 82 7.53 -3.51 10.28
N SER A 83 8.22 -3.52 9.15
CA SER A 83 8.59 -4.77 8.46
C SER A 83 9.30 -5.69 9.45
N PHE A 84 9.03 -6.99 9.37
CA PHE A 84 9.70 -7.99 10.23
C PHE A 84 11.24 -7.83 10.19
N GLY A 85 11.79 -7.49 9.02
CA GLY A 85 13.21 -7.21 8.87
C GLY A 85 13.68 -6.03 9.73
N SER A 86 12.91 -4.94 9.77
CA SER A 86 13.22 -3.78 10.60
C SER A 86 13.17 -4.11 12.09
N VAL A 87 12.22 -4.93 12.54
CA VAL A 87 12.16 -5.40 13.94
C VAL A 87 13.40 -6.20 14.31
N LEU A 88 13.81 -7.13 13.44
CA LEU A 88 15.00 -7.96 13.67
C LEU A 88 16.28 -7.11 13.75
N CYS A 89 16.42 -6.14 12.85
CA CYS A 89 17.56 -5.20 12.87
C CYS A 89 17.60 -4.40 14.17
N ILE A 90 16.47 -3.84 14.61
CA ILE A 90 16.40 -3.03 15.85
C ILE A 90 16.79 -3.88 17.07
N LEU A 91 16.25 -5.10 17.20
CA LEU A 91 16.58 -6.00 18.30
C LEU A 91 18.07 -6.39 18.31
N PHE A 92 18.66 -6.65 17.14
CA PHE A 92 20.08 -6.93 17.02
C PHE A 92 20.94 -5.76 17.51
N PHE A 93 20.65 -4.53 17.05
CA PHE A 93 21.40 -3.35 17.46
C PHE A 93 21.29 -3.06 18.96
N ILE A 94 20.09 -3.17 19.53
CA ILE A 94 19.88 -2.99 20.97
C ILE A 94 20.68 -4.04 21.76
N GLY A 95 20.62 -5.31 21.34
CA GLY A 95 21.39 -6.39 21.96
C GLY A 95 22.90 -6.14 21.92
N VAL A 96 23.43 -5.70 20.77
CA VAL A 96 24.85 -5.34 20.62
C VAL A 96 25.23 -4.17 21.53
N ILE A 97 24.41 -3.13 21.62
CA ILE A 97 24.67 -1.97 22.49
C ILE A 97 24.69 -2.40 23.96
N ILE A 98 23.72 -3.17 24.42
CA ILE A 98 23.67 -3.66 25.81
C ILE A 98 24.90 -4.54 26.09
N TYR A 99 25.28 -5.40 25.16
CA TYR A 99 26.47 -6.25 25.27
C TYR A 99 27.76 -5.43 25.38
N LEU A 100 27.93 -4.42 24.51
CA LEU A 100 29.10 -3.55 24.52
C LEU A 100 29.16 -2.70 25.79
N ILE A 101 28.06 -2.06 26.20
CA ILE A 101 28.02 -1.21 27.40
C ILE A 101 28.17 -2.06 28.66
N GLY A 102 27.42 -3.14 28.78
CA GLY A 102 27.49 -4.04 29.94
C GLY A 102 28.87 -4.66 30.09
N GLY A 103 29.43 -5.17 29.00
CA GLY A 103 30.77 -5.73 28.98
C GLY A 103 31.87 -4.69 29.20
N PHE A 104 31.72 -3.48 28.65
CA PHE A 104 32.63 -2.36 28.90
C PHE A 104 32.62 -1.94 30.36
N CYS A 105 31.45 -1.72 30.96
CA CYS A 105 31.31 -1.40 32.38
C CYS A 105 31.89 -2.51 33.26
N PHE A 106 31.57 -3.76 32.99
CA PHE A 106 32.09 -4.90 33.74
C PHE A 106 33.62 -4.93 33.69
N LYS A 107 34.21 -4.85 32.49
CA LYS A 107 35.68 -4.89 32.34
C LYS A 107 36.39 -3.64 32.85
N ARG A 108 35.75 -2.47 32.76
CA ARG A 108 36.27 -1.19 33.28
C ARG A 108 36.29 -1.15 34.80
N PHE A 109 35.16 -1.47 35.43
CA PHE A 109 34.98 -1.27 36.86
C PHE A 109 35.43 -2.45 37.72
N ILE A 110 35.34 -3.68 37.21
CA ILE A 110 35.69 -4.89 37.99
C ILE A 110 37.10 -5.35 37.68
N THR A 111 37.50 -5.33 36.40
CA THR A 111 38.79 -5.89 35.96
C THR A 111 39.88 -4.85 35.77
N GLY A 112 39.55 -3.55 35.74
CA GLY A 112 40.51 -2.46 35.55
C GLY A 112 41.18 -2.44 34.16
N ALA A 113 40.69 -3.23 33.21
CA ALA A 113 41.29 -3.33 31.87
C ALA A 113 41.22 -1.98 31.15
N GLN A 114 42.27 -1.60 30.43
CA GLN A 114 42.37 -0.34 29.69
C GLN A 114 42.58 -0.60 28.19
N GLY A 115 41.87 0.15 27.34
CA GLY A 115 42.03 0.07 25.89
C GLY A 115 41.10 -0.92 25.20
N ILE A 116 41.57 -1.55 24.11
CA ILE A 116 40.73 -2.37 23.22
C ILE A 116 40.24 -3.68 23.84
N GLU A 117 40.86 -4.11 24.94
CA GLU A 117 40.49 -5.33 25.68
C GLU A 117 39.19 -5.21 26.48
N GLN A 118 38.69 -3.98 26.61
CA GLN A 118 37.41 -3.66 27.25
C GLN A 118 36.22 -4.10 26.40
N ILE A 119 36.41 -4.29 25.10
CA ILE A 119 35.40 -4.84 24.20
C ILE A 119 35.35 -6.36 24.41
N PRO A 120 34.21 -6.92 24.83
CA PRO A 120 34.06 -8.35 24.94
C PRO A 120 34.17 -9.01 23.56
N ASN A 121 34.92 -10.11 23.46
CA ASN A 121 35.15 -10.86 22.21
C ASN A 121 35.71 -10.01 21.04
N VAL A 122 36.68 -9.14 21.31
CA VAL A 122 37.29 -8.24 20.31
C VAL A 122 37.80 -8.95 19.05
N GLU A 123 38.34 -10.17 19.18
CA GLU A 123 38.82 -10.98 18.06
C GLU A 123 37.69 -11.33 17.07
N PHE A 124 36.48 -11.60 17.57
CA PHE A 124 35.30 -11.82 16.72
C PHE A 124 34.96 -10.55 15.93
N TRP A 125 34.87 -9.40 16.61
CA TRP A 125 34.51 -8.12 15.97
C TRP A 125 35.54 -7.68 14.92
N LYS A 126 36.82 -8.00 15.10
CA LYS A 126 37.88 -7.75 14.11
C LYS A 126 37.70 -8.56 12.81
N THR A 127 37.06 -9.73 12.87
CA THR A 127 36.86 -10.61 11.70
C THR A 127 35.62 -10.26 10.87
N VAL A 128 34.65 -9.53 11.45
CA VAL A 128 33.41 -9.11 10.78
C VAL A 128 33.67 -8.33 9.47
N PRO A 129 34.57 -7.34 9.41
CA PRO A 129 34.89 -6.62 8.17
C PRO A 129 35.58 -7.51 7.13
N GLY A 130 36.40 -8.47 7.57
CA GLY A 130 37.15 -9.38 6.69
C GLY A 130 36.27 -10.41 5.98
N LEU A 131 35.16 -10.81 6.61
CA LEU A 131 34.18 -11.74 6.01
C LEU A 131 33.38 -11.09 4.88
N MET A 132 33.05 -9.79 4.98
CA MET A 132 32.38 -9.07 3.88
C MET A 132 33.29 -8.80 2.68
N LYS A 133 34.61 -8.80 2.89
CA LYS A 133 35.59 -8.61 1.82
C LYS A 133 35.72 -9.85 0.93
N LYS A 134 35.62 -11.05 1.49
CA LYS A 134 35.75 -12.32 0.75
C LYS A 134 34.72 -12.51 -0.37
N SER A 135 33.54 -11.92 -0.27
CA SER A 135 32.49 -12.03 -1.30
C SER A 135 32.65 -11.06 -2.48
N ILE A 136 33.57 -10.09 -2.39
CA ILE A 136 33.81 -9.12 -3.47
C ILE A 136 35.05 -9.54 -4.29
N ASP A 137 36.01 -10.21 -3.66
CA ASP A 137 37.28 -10.58 -4.28
C ASP A 137 37.24 -11.95 -5.04
N GLU A 138 36.13 -12.71 -4.97
CA GLU A 138 35.98 -13.99 -5.69
C GLU A 138 35.35 -13.81 -7.09
N GLN A 139 36.00 -12.99 -7.91
CA GLN A 139 36.01 -13.14 -9.37
C GLN A 139 37.47 -13.24 -9.83
N PRO A 140 38.13 -14.41 -9.67
CA PRO A 140 39.36 -14.66 -10.38
C PRO A 140 39.04 -14.76 -11.86
N GLY A 141 39.66 -13.88 -12.65
CA GLY A 141 39.54 -13.84 -14.09
C GLY A 141 39.60 -15.23 -14.70
N LEU A 142 38.62 -15.52 -15.55
CA LEU A 142 38.74 -16.62 -16.48
C LEU A 142 39.54 -16.12 -17.70
N PRO A 143 40.56 -16.88 -18.17
CA PRO A 143 41.16 -16.66 -19.48
C PRO A 143 40.16 -16.89 -20.62
#